data_AF-A0A2T5HYK4-F1
#
_entry.id   AF-A0A2T5HYK4-F1
#
_cell.length_a   1.000
_cell.length_b   1.000
_cell.length_c   1.000
_cell.angle_alpha   90.00
_cell.angle_beta   90.00
_cell.angle_gamma   90.00
#
_symmetry.space_group_name_H-M   'P 1'
#
loop_
_entity.id
_entity.type
_entity.pdbx_description
1 polymer ?
#
loop_
_entity_poly.entity_id
_entity_poly.type
_entity_poly.pdbx_seq_one_letter_code
_entity_poly.pdbx_strand_id
1 'polypeptide(L)'
;MKLHHLAFVAMAALFSNNAMSLGTATIHLNGGDFIQSGTVTNTSGAGIDIVQVVYDLGTQADGIAIWEINSSTGTHSNFLTGNWYSTETWGGLTVGSGADFNFSGLDIDLIETVAPPVVTSSTLGGPSSLAHASVSVFFSDGSFGTANLVQQDWTLSQDLVIGAVPEPETYAMLIAGLGLLGFAARRRQQNV
;
A
#
# COMPACT_ATOMS: atom_id res chain seq x y z
N MET A 1 -49.98 -31.23 -43.73
CA MET A 1 -48.59 -30.77 -43.92
C MET A 1 -48.19 -30.00 -42.67
N LYS A 2 -47.33 -30.56 -41.82
CA LYS A 2 -47.00 -30.02 -40.48
C LYS A 2 -45.92 -28.95 -40.60
N LEU A 3 -46.17 -27.75 -40.07
CA LEU A 3 -45.20 -26.66 -39.98
C LEU A 3 -44.50 -26.74 -38.62
N HIS A 4 -43.22 -27.13 -38.60
CA HIS A 4 -42.41 -27.15 -37.38
C HIS A 4 -41.87 -25.74 -37.10
N HIS A 5 -42.31 -25.13 -36.00
CA HIS A 5 -41.67 -23.94 -35.44
C HIS A 5 -40.40 -24.35 -34.69
N LEU A 6 -39.24 -23.90 -35.17
CA LEU A 6 -37.98 -23.96 -34.43
C LEU A 6 -37.98 -22.83 -33.40
N ALA A 7 -38.05 -23.17 -32.11
CA ALA A 7 -37.81 -22.21 -31.03
C ALA A 7 -36.29 -22.06 -30.85
N PHE A 8 -35.76 -20.88 -31.20
CA PHE A 8 -34.41 -20.47 -30.84
C PHE A 8 -34.42 -20.01 -29.37
N VAL A 9 -33.90 -20.82 -28.47
CA VAL A 9 -33.64 -20.39 -27.08
C VAL A 9 -32.29 -19.68 -27.07
N ALA A 10 -32.31 -18.35 -27.04
CA ALA A 10 -31.12 -17.56 -26.78
C ALA A 10 -30.82 -17.62 -25.28
N MET A 11 -29.84 -18.43 -24.89
CA MET A 11 -29.29 -18.43 -23.54
C MET A 11 -28.40 -17.19 -23.38
N ALA A 12 -28.94 -16.11 -22.82
CA ALA A 12 -28.14 -14.96 -22.42
C ALA A 12 -27.29 -15.36 -21.20
N ALA A 13 -25.98 -15.43 -21.37
CA ALA A 13 -25.05 -15.56 -20.25
C ALA A 13 -25.13 -14.27 -19.42
N LEU A 14 -25.71 -14.36 -18.22
CA LEU A 14 -25.62 -13.33 -17.19
C LEU A 14 -24.16 -13.30 -16.70
N PHE A 15 -23.36 -12.41 -17.26
CA PHE A 15 -22.09 -12.03 -16.64
C PHE A 15 -22.43 -11.17 -15.42
N SER A 16 -22.38 -11.74 -14.22
CA SER A 16 -22.34 -10.92 -13.01
C SER A 16 -21.03 -10.15 -13.03
N ASN A 17 -21.11 -8.82 -13.16
CA ASN A 17 -19.98 -7.94 -12.88
C ASN A 17 -19.71 -7.99 -11.37
N ASN A 18 -19.08 -9.06 -10.89
CA ASN A 18 -18.32 -8.99 -9.66
C ASN A 18 -17.06 -8.20 -10.02
N ALA A 19 -17.13 -6.87 -9.98
CA ALA A 19 -15.91 -6.10 -9.88
C ALA A 19 -15.14 -6.70 -8.70
N MET A 20 -13.90 -7.15 -8.92
CA MET A 20 -13.07 -7.61 -7.81
C MET A 20 -13.01 -6.48 -6.79
N SER A 21 -13.53 -6.70 -5.59
CA SER A 21 -13.28 -5.81 -4.48
C SER A 21 -11.79 -5.89 -4.20
N LEU A 22 -11.09 -4.77 -4.27
CA LEU A 22 -9.68 -4.69 -3.88
C LEU A 22 -9.59 -4.49 -2.37
N GLY A 23 -8.39 -4.69 -1.83
CA GLY A 23 -8.10 -4.36 -0.44
C GLY A 23 -8.31 -2.88 -0.12
N THR A 24 -8.81 -2.62 1.08
CA THR A 24 -8.87 -1.26 1.64
C THR A 24 -8.51 -1.30 3.12
N ALA A 25 -7.92 -0.21 3.60
CA ALA A 25 -7.58 -0.06 5.01
C ALA A 25 -7.69 1.40 5.46
N THR A 26 -7.83 1.60 6.76
CA THR A 26 -7.62 2.89 7.41
C THR A 26 -6.45 2.76 8.38
N ILE A 27 -5.66 3.82 8.51
CA ILE A 27 -4.48 3.84 9.38
C ILE A 27 -4.64 5.02 10.34
N HIS A 28 -4.46 4.77 11.63
CA HIS A 28 -4.32 5.80 12.65
C HIS A 28 -2.89 5.79 13.18
N LEU A 29 -2.16 6.90 13.01
CA LEU A 29 -0.85 7.13 13.61
C LEU A 29 -1.02 8.01 14.85
N ASN A 30 -0.49 7.56 15.99
CA ASN A 30 -0.69 8.23 17.27
C ASN A 30 0.34 9.34 17.49
N GLY A 31 -0.08 10.61 17.36
CA GLY A 31 0.76 11.76 17.63
C GLY A 31 1.13 11.93 19.09
N GLY A 32 0.35 11.38 20.04
CA GLY A 32 0.71 11.39 21.46
C GLY A 32 2.06 10.72 21.74
N ASP A 33 2.46 9.79 20.87
CA ASP A 33 3.74 9.09 20.89
C ASP A 33 4.60 9.45 19.67
N PHE A 34 4.53 10.68 19.17
CA PHE A 34 5.30 11.15 18.01
C PHE A 34 5.13 10.28 16.75
N ILE A 35 3.91 9.76 16.51
CA ILE A 35 3.56 8.82 15.41
C ILE A 35 4.47 7.58 15.32
N GLN A 36 5.03 7.15 16.45
CA GLN A 36 5.84 5.93 16.62
C GLN A 36 4.98 4.69 16.92
N SER A 37 3.68 4.87 17.04
CA SER A 37 2.70 3.81 17.27
C SER A 37 1.43 4.08 16.47
N GLY A 38 0.64 3.03 16.25
CA GLY A 38 -0.59 3.18 15.49
C GLY A 38 -1.35 1.89 15.28
N THR A 39 -2.44 2.03 14.54
CA THR A 39 -3.37 0.95 14.20
C THR A 39 -3.67 0.98 12.71
N VAL A 40 -3.63 -0.18 12.07
CA VAL A 40 -4.11 -0.40 10.70
C VAL A 40 -5.36 -1.27 10.78
N THR A 41 -6.50 -0.70 10.41
CA THR A 41 -7.78 -1.41 10.36
C THR A 41 -8.03 -1.90 8.94
N ASN A 42 -8.27 -3.20 8.78
CA ASN A 42 -8.69 -3.76 7.50
C ASN A 42 -10.15 -3.41 7.25
N THR A 43 -10.42 -2.61 6.21
CA THR A 43 -11.79 -2.21 5.82
C THR A 43 -12.26 -2.90 4.55
N SER A 44 -11.51 -3.89 4.07
CA SER A 44 -11.80 -4.65 2.85
C SER A 44 -13.09 -5.46 2.98
N GLY A 45 -13.60 -5.96 1.85
CA GLY A 45 -14.62 -7.00 1.85
C GLY A 45 -14.15 -8.31 2.49
N ALA A 46 -15.09 -9.16 2.89
CA ALA A 46 -14.79 -10.46 3.48
C ALA A 46 -13.91 -11.33 2.56
N GLY A 47 -12.91 -12.00 3.15
CA GLY A 47 -11.97 -12.87 2.44
C GLY A 47 -10.71 -12.19 1.91
N ILE A 48 -10.54 -10.88 2.17
CA ILE A 48 -9.31 -10.15 1.87
C ILE A 48 -8.64 -9.76 3.19
N ASP A 49 -7.56 -10.45 3.53
CA ASP A 49 -6.76 -10.17 4.71
C ASP A 49 -5.62 -9.20 4.38
N ILE A 50 -5.23 -8.33 5.34
CA ILE A 50 -3.93 -7.65 5.29
C ILE A 50 -2.85 -8.66 5.66
N VAL A 51 -1.82 -8.74 4.82
CA VAL A 51 -0.71 -9.68 4.97
C VAL A 51 0.62 -9.00 5.28
N GLN A 52 0.73 -7.70 4.98
CA GLN A 52 1.92 -6.91 5.30
C GLN A 52 1.58 -5.43 5.45
N VAL A 53 2.25 -4.78 6.40
CA VAL A 53 2.27 -3.32 6.58
C VAL A 53 3.72 -2.85 6.53
N VAL A 54 3.97 -1.76 5.82
CA VAL A 54 5.29 -1.12 5.72
C VAL A 54 5.15 0.34 6.14
N TYR A 55 5.96 0.79 7.09
CA TYR A 55 6.07 2.20 7.45
C TYR A 55 7.47 2.70 7.08
N ASP A 56 7.51 3.51 6.03
CA ASP A 56 8.74 4.00 5.42
C ASP A 56 8.86 5.51 5.66
N LEU A 57 10.00 5.95 6.20
CA LEU A 57 10.36 7.37 6.28
C LEU A 57 10.94 7.92 4.97
N GLY A 58 11.11 7.04 3.98
CA GLY A 58 11.35 7.37 2.59
C GLY A 58 12.81 7.69 2.30
N THR A 59 13.04 8.59 1.34
CA THR A 59 14.40 8.90 0.88
C THR A 59 15.18 9.63 1.97
N GLN A 60 16.32 9.05 2.37
CA GLN A 60 17.23 9.63 3.36
C GLN A 60 17.89 10.90 2.81
N ALA A 61 17.75 11.99 3.56
CA ALA A 61 18.38 13.28 3.28
C ALA A 61 18.56 14.05 4.59
N ASP A 62 19.46 15.03 4.60
CA ASP A 62 19.63 15.94 5.71
C ASP A 62 18.28 16.58 6.08
N GLY A 63 17.93 16.57 7.36
CA GLY A 63 16.67 17.12 7.86
C GLY A 63 15.48 16.15 7.80
N ILE A 64 15.65 14.92 7.29
CA ILE A 64 14.59 13.89 7.24
C ILE A 64 14.66 12.98 8.46
N ALA A 65 13.50 12.51 8.90
CA ALA A 65 13.41 11.55 9.98
C ALA A 65 14.00 10.19 9.62
N ILE A 66 14.43 9.47 10.65
CA ILE A 66 14.89 8.09 10.55
C ILE A 66 14.45 7.32 11.79
N TRP A 67 14.26 6.01 11.67
CA TRP A 67 14.00 5.15 12.82
C TRP A 67 15.32 4.75 13.48
N GLU A 68 15.31 4.60 14.80
CA GLU A 68 16.32 3.85 15.55
C GLU A 68 15.76 2.47 15.92
N ILE A 69 16.62 1.43 15.91
CA ILE A 69 16.23 0.11 16.42
C ILE A 69 15.92 0.23 17.92
N ASN A 70 14.67 -0.10 18.26
CA ASN A 70 14.19 -0.12 19.64
C ASN A 70 13.45 -1.44 19.91
N SER A 71 12.13 -1.38 20.11
CA SER A 71 11.33 -2.52 20.59
C SER A 71 10.26 -2.97 19.60
N SER A 72 10.16 -2.32 18.43
CA SER A 72 9.29 -2.76 17.35
C SER A 72 9.61 -4.19 16.93
N THR A 73 8.56 -4.94 16.61
CA THR A 73 8.62 -6.35 16.20
C THR A 73 8.78 -6.52 14.69
N GLY A 74 8.80 -5.43 13.93
CA GLY A 74 8.96 -5.49 12.48
C GLY A 74 10.41 -5.77 12.08
N THR A 75 10.58 -5.93 10.79
CA THR A 75 11.89 -6.10 10.15
C THR A 75 12.39 -4.75 9.66
N HIS A 76 13.62 -4.43 10.02
CA HIS A 76 14.27 -3.15 9.74
C HIS A 76 15.07 -3.24 8.43
N SER A 77 14.94 -2.22 7.57
CA SER A 77 15.70 -2.15 6.32
C SER A 77 15.94 -0.71 5.87
N ASN A 78 16.76 -0.54 4.82
CA ASN A 78 17.23 0.76 4.34
C ASN A 78 18.03 1.52 5.44
N PHE A 79 19.14 0.92 5.88
CA PHE A 79 19.99 1.48 6.92
C PHE A 79 20.86 2.64 6.41
N LEU A 80 20.92 3.72 7.18
CA LEU A 80 21.88 4.81 6.96
C LEU A 80 23.23 4.50 7.60
N THR A 81 23.21 4.16 8.89
CA THR A 81 24.38 3.79 9.70
C THR A 81 23.93 3.07 10.97
N GLY A 82 24.77 2.19 11.52
CA GLY A 82 24.53 1.54 12.82
C GLY A 82 23.10 0.99 12.98
N ASN A 83 22.37 1.56 13.95
CA ASN A 83 21.00 1.16 14.31
C ASN A 83 19.91 1.97 13.58
N TRP A 84 20.27 2.88 12.69
CA TRP A 84 19.31 3.80 12.07
C TRP A 84 18.90 3.36 10.67
N TYR A 85 17.59 3.29 10.46
CA TYR A 85 16.97 2.72 9.27
C TYR A 85 15.70 3.50 8.89
N SER A 86 15.28 3.44 7.63
CA SER A 86 14.11 4.20 7.17
C SER A 86 12.85 3.36 7.03
N THR A 87 12.98 2.04 6.85
CA THR A 87 11.85 1.21 6.44
C THR A 87 11.58 0.11 7.45
N GLU A 88 10.44 0.20 8.13
CA GLU A 88 9.91 -0.83 9.01
C GLU A 88 8.88 -1.70 8.28
N THR A 89 9.00 -3.02 8.37
CA THR A 89 8.06 -3.96 7.73
C THR A 89 7.54 -5.03 8.69
N TRP A 90 6.22 -5.09 8.85
CA TRP A 90 5.53 -6.21 9.50
C TRP A 90 4.89 -7.10 8.44
N GLY A 91 5.46 -8.27 8.20
CA GLY A 91 4.96 -9.25 7.24
C GLY A 91 4.39 -10.50 7.91
N GLY A 92 3.75 -11.36 7.11
CA GLY A 92 3.15 -12.61 7.60
C GLY A 92 1.91 -12.38 8.47
N LEU A 93 1.23 -11.26 8.27
CA LEU A 93 0.02 -10.90 9.00
C LEU A 93 -1.19 -11.68 8.49
N THR A 94 -2.20 -11.81 9.36
CA THR A 94 -3.51 -12.38 9.04
C THR A 94 -4.59 -11.48 9.65
N VAL A 95 -4.74 -10.27 9.12
CA VAL A 95 -5.72 -9.29 9.63
C VAL A 95 -6.98 -9.38 8.77
N GLY A 96 -7.99 -10.09 9.26
CA GLY A 96 -9.26 -10.23 8.54
C GLY A 96 -10.05 -8.93 8.42
N SER A 97 -11.04 -8.93 7.53
CA SER A 97 -12.00 -7.82 7.36
C SER A 97 -12.57 -7.34 8.71
N GLY A 98 -12.44 -6.05 8.98
CA GLY A 98 -12.91 -5.40 10.21
C GLY A 98 -12.01 -5.58 11.43
N ALA A 99 -10.87 -6.28 11.30
CA ALA A 99 -9.89 -6.44 12.36
C ALA A 99 -8.76 -5.41 12.27
N ASP A 100 -8.02 -5.29 13.37
CA ASP A 100 -6.94 -4.33 13.55
C ASP A 100 -5.58 -5.02 13.68
N PHE A 101 -4.58 -4.41 13.06
CA PHE A 101 -3.17 -4.62 13.38
C PHE A 101 -2.64 -3.41 14.14
N ASN A 102 -2.06 -3.63 15.31
CA ASN A 102 -1.48 -2.56 16.13
C ASN A 102 0.04 -2.70 16.13
N PHE A 103 0.74 -1.58 15.98
CA PHE A 103 2.19 -1.52 16.06
C PHE A 103 2.65 -0.45 17.05
N SER A 104 3.83 -0.67 17.61
CA SER A 104 4.47 0.21 18.58
C SER A 104 5.96 -0.14 18.71
N GLY A 105 6.69 0.60 19.55
CA GLY A 105 8.11 0.34 19.82
C GLY A 105 9.06 0.90 18.76
N LEU A 106 8.56 1.73 17.84
CA LEU A 106 9.41 2.57 16.99
C LEU A 106 10.05 3.67 17.82
N ASP A 107 11.21 4.13 17.38
CA ASP A 107 11.94 5.23 17.97
C ASP A 107 12.41 6.17 16.86
N ILE A 108 12.12 7.46 16.98
CA ILE A 108 12.37 8.42 15.92
C ILE A 108 13.52 9.37 16.22
N ASP A 109 14.41 9.47 15.24
CA ASP A 109 15.54 10.37 15.24
C ASP A 109 15.59 11.23 13.97
N LEU A 110 16.56 12.15 13.94
CA LEU A 110 16.81 13.06 12.83
C LEU A 110 18.15 12.77 12.16
N ILE A 111 18.13 12.64 10.83
CA ILE A 111 19.34 12.72 10.00
C ILE A 111 19.82 14.18 9.99
N GLU A 112 20.93 14.47 10.67
CA GLU A 112 21.59 15.77 10.58
C GLU A 112 22.35 15.90 9.27
N THR A 113 23.15 14.87 8.93
CA THR A 113 23.85 14.77 7.65
C THR A 113 23.85 13.33 7.14
N VAL A 114 23.67 13.13 5.83
CA VAL A 114 23.79 11.80 5.20
C VAL A 114 25.25 11.42 4.96
N ALA A 115 26.11 12.39 4.65
CA ALA A 115 27.51 12.14 4.28
C ALA A 115 28.47 13.19 4.87
N PRO A 116 29.23 12.88 5.94
CA PRO A 116 29.20 11.63 6.70
C PRO A 116 27.87 11.44 7.45
N PRO A 117 27.45 10.20 7.76
CA PRO A 117 26.19 9.97 8.43
C PRO A 117 26.25 10.43 9.88
N VAL A 118 25.40 11.39 10.23
CA VAL A 118 25.20 11.90 11.59
C VAL A 118 23.70 11.89 11.88
N VAL A 119 23.33 11.21 12.95
CA VAL A 119 21.96 11.10 13.43
C VAL A 119 21.90 11.64 14.86
N THR A 120 20.82 12.34 15.20
CA THR A 120 20.64 12.97 16.51
C THR A 120 19.27 12.65 17.08
N SER A 121 19.19 12.56 18.40
CA SER A 121 17.93 12.36 19.13
C SER A 121 17.08 13.63 19.27
N SER A 122 17.36 14.66 18.47
CA SER A 122 16.53 15.85 18.46
C SER A 122 15.23 15.55 17.73
N THR A 123 14.13 15.52 18.47
CA THR A 123 12.79 15.42 17.90
C THR A 123 12.42 16.73 17.22
N LEU A 124 12.07 16.60 15.94
CA LEU A 124 11.89 17.63 14.94
C LEU A 124 10.64 18.48 15.18
N GLY A 125 10.80 19.74 15.57
CA GLY A 125 9.69 20.72 15.60
C GLY A 125 9.33 21.31 14.23
N GLY A 126 9.53 20.56 13.13
CA GLY A 126 9.35 21.07 11.77
C GLY A 126 8.70 20.06 10.82
N PRO A 127 7.66 20.46 10.05
CA PRO A 127 6.83 19.56 9.23
C PRO A 127 7.59 18.87 8.08
N SER A 128 8.75 19.40 7.67
CA SER A 128 9.51 18.92 6.51
C SER A 128 10.20 17.57 6.72
N SER A 129 10.37 17.15 7.97
CA SER A 129 11.03 15.88 8.30
C SER A 129 10.24 14.65 7.87
N LEU A 130 8.94 14.82 7.61
CA LEU A 130 8.02 13.81 7.07
C LEU A 130 7.96 13.79 5.53
N ALA A 131 8.77 14.57 4.82
CA ALA A 131 8.56 14.85 3.39
C ALA A 131 8.42 13.61 2.50
N HIS A 132 9.00 12.47 2.89
CA HIS A 132 8.99 11.23 2.12
C HIS A 132 8.29 10.08 2.84
N ALA A 133 7.69 10.34 4.00
CA ALA A 133 7.13 9.29 4.83
C ALA A 133 5.82 8.74 4.25
N SER A 134 5.64 7.43 4.32
CA SER A 134 4.44 6.74 3.84
C SER A 134 4.17 5.46 4.62
N VAL A 135 2.91 5.03 4.59
CA VAL A 135 2.50 3.69 5.03
C VAL A 135 1.93 2.94 3.84
N SER A 136 2.43 1.73 3.60
CA SER A 136 1.92 0.83 2.58
C SER A 136 1.27 -0.40 3.21
N VAL A 137 0.18 -0.87 2.63
CA VAL A 137 -0.57 -2.05 3.07
C VAL A 137 -0.74 -2.99 1.90
N PHE A 138 -0.41 -4.27 2.12
CA PHE A 138 -0.51 -5.33 1.13
C PHE A 138 -1.55 -6.35 1.57
N PHE A 139 -2.32 -6.83 0.61
CA PHE A 139 -3.47 -7.68 0.84
C PHE A 139 -3.26 -9.06 0.22
N SER A 140 -3.98 -10.04 0.77
CA SER A 140 -3.94 -11.45 0.34
C SER A 140 -4.43 -11.70 -1.09
N ASP A 141 -5.16 -10.74 -1.70
CA ASP A 141 -5.58 -10.78 -3.10
C ASP A 141 -4.51 -10.27 -4.08
N GLY A 142 -3.31 -9.93 -3.57
CA GLY A 142 -2.19 -9.38 -4.35
C GLY A 142 -2.25 -7.86 -4.53
N SER A 143 -3.38 -7.23 -4.20
CA SER A 143 -3.49 -5.77 -4.25
C SER A 143 -2.66 -5.11 -3.15
N PHE A 144 -2.27 -3.86 -3.38
CA PHE A 144 -1.60 -3.05 -2.35
C PHE A 144 -1.94 -1.57 -2.55
N GLY A 145 -1.74 -0.77 -1.51
CA GLY A 145 -1.80 0.67 -1.62
C GLY A 145 -0.87 1.37 -0.65
N THR A 146 -0.56 2.63 -0.94
CA THR A 146 0.36 3.48 -0.18
C THR A 146 -0.30 4.81 0.11
N ALA A 147 -0.21 5.27 1.35
CA ALA A 147 -0.62 6.60 1.77
C ALA A 147 0.60 7.38 2.26
N ASN A 148 0.82 8.56 1.69
CA ASN A 148 1.86 9.47 2.16
C ASN A 148 1.39 10.18 3.43
N LEU A 149 2.30 10.43 4.35
CA LEU A 149 2.02 11.21 5.54
C LEU A 149 1.89 12.70 5.19
N VAL A 150 1.06 13.39 5.97
CA VAL A 150 0.97 14.85 5.93
C VAL A 150 2.21 15.43 6.60
N GLN A 151 2.83 16.42 5.98
CA GLN A 151 3.93 17.18 6.56
C GLN A 151 3.40 18.07 7.68
N GLN A 152 3.51 17.60 8.92
CA GLN A 152 3.06 18.28 10.14
C GLN A 152 3.96 17.88 11.31
N ASP A 153 3.70 18.45 12.49
CA ASP A 153 4.42 18.06 13.71
C ASP A 153 4.16 16.60 14.07
N TRP A 154 5.19 15.89 14.50
CA TRP A 154 5.12 14.48 14.90
C TRP A 154 4.15 14.23 16.05
N THR A 155 3.89 15.26 16.86
CA THR A 155 2.96 15.19 17.99
C THR A 155 1.48 15.20 17.58
N LEU A 156 1.20 15.40 16.28
CA LEU A 156 -0.14 15.42 15.73
C LEU A 156 -0.47 14.07 15.09
N SER A 157 -1.55 13.44 15.56
CA SER A 157 -2.05 12.20 14.98
C SER A 157 -2.43 12.36 13.51
N GLN A 158 -2.34 11.27 12.76
CA GLN A 158 -2.71 11.22 11.35
C GLN A 158 -3.66 10.06 11.08
N ASP A 159 -4.75 10.34 10.37
CA ASP A 159 -5.67 9.33 9.85
C ASP A 159 -5.49 9.24 8.33
N LEU A 160 -5.09 8.07 7.84
CA LEU A 160 -4.81 7.80 6.43
C LEU A 160 -5.79 6.75 5.90
N VAL A 161 -6.04 6.79 4.58
CA VAL A 161 -6.92 5.82 3.90
C VAL A 161 -6.17 5.16 2.76
N ILE A 162 -6.26 3.83 2.69
CA ILE A 162 -5.71 3.00 1.62
C ILE A 162 -6.86 2.52 0.73
N GLY A 163 -6.81 2.92 -0.54
CA GLY A 163 -7.53 2.23 -1.61
C GLY A 163 -6.51 1.46 -2.45
N ALA A 164 -6.57 0.13 -2.44
CA ALA A 164 -5.59 -0.67 -3.14
C ALA A 164 -5.74 -0.58 -4.66
N VAL A 165 -4.62 -0.76 -5.35
CA VAL A 165 -4.52 -0.85 -6.81
C VAL A 165 -4.23 -2.32 -7.16
N PRO A 166 -4.82 -2.88 -8.23
CA PRO A 166 -4.50 -4.23 -8.70
C PRO A 166 -3.03 -4.38 -9.06
N GLU A 167 -2.52 -5.60 -9.02
CA GLU A 167 -1.13 -5.88 -9.39
C GLU A 167 -0.78 -5.32 -10.79
N PRO A 168 0.45 -4.80 -11.00
CA PRO A 168 0.91 -4.27 -12.28
C PRO A 168 0.73 -5.25 -13.45
N GLU A 169 0.79 -6.55 -13.18
CA GLU A 169 0.57 -7.61 -14.18
C GLU A 169 -0.83 -7.57 -14.77
N THR A 170 -1.85 -7.25 -13.98
CA THR A 170 -3.23 -7.13 -14.45
C THR A 170 -3.35 -6.02 -15.50
N TYR A 171 -2.63 -4.91 -15.32
CA TYR A 171 -2.57 -3.84 -16.31
C TYR A 171 -1.77 -4.25 -17.55
N ALA A 172 -0.66 -4.96 -17.38
CA ALA A 172 0.12 -5.49 -18.50
C ALA A 172 -0.71 -6.46 -19.35
N MET A 173 -1.50 -7.33 -18.73
CA MET A 173 -2.40 -8.27 -19.40
C MET A 173 -3.54 -7.55 -20.13
N LEU A 174 -4.10 -6.48 -19.55
CA LEU A 174 -5.06 -5.62 -20.23
C LEU A 174 -4.46 -5.00 -21.49
N ILE A 175 -3.26 -4.40 -21.37
CA ILE A 175 -2.56 -3.78 -22.51
C ILE A 175 -2.23 -4.84 -23.57
N ALA A 176 -1.75 -6.02 -23.16
CA ALA A 176 -1.47 -7.12 -24.07
C ALA A 176 -2.74 -7.58 -24.81
N GLY A 177 -3.86 -7.73 -24.10
CA GLY A 177 -5.16 -8.04 -24.68
C GLY A 177 -5.62 -7.01 -25.70
N LEU A 178 -5.50 -5.71 -25.38
CA LEU A 178 -5.83 -4.62 -26.29
C LEU A 178 -4.90 -4.60 -27.52
N GLY A 179 -3.61 -4.88 -27.33
CA GLY A 179 -2.64 -5.00 -28.42
C GLY A 179 -2.99 -6.12 -29.40
N LEU A 180 -3.40 -7.29 -28.89
CA LEU A 180 -3.85 -8.42 -29.71
C LEU A 180 -5.12 -8.10 -30.50
N LEU A 181 -6.09 -7.41 -29.87
CA LEU A 181 -7.32 -6.97 -30.54
C LEU A 181 -7.03 -5.96 -31.66
N GLY A 182 -6.18 -4.97 -31.40
CA GLY A 182 -5.74 -4.01 -32.41
C GLY A 182 -5.03 -4.69 -33.59
N PHE A 183 -4.16 -5.65 -33.32
CA PHE A 183 -3.48 -6.45 -34.35
C PHE A 183 -4.46 -7.26 -35.20
N ALA A 184 -5.43 -7.94 -34.57
CA ALA A 184 -6.44 -8.72 -35.27
C ALA A 184 -7.35 -7.84 -36.15
N ALA A 185 -7.74 -6.66 -35.67
CA ALA A 185 -8.51 -5.68 -36.44
C ALA A 185 -7.74 -5.19 -37.68
N ARG A 186 -6.44 -4.89 -37.54
CA ARG A 186 -5.57 -4.49 -38.66
C ARG A 186 -5.50 -5.56 -39.75
N ARG A 187 -5.39 -6.84 -39.39
CA ARG A 187 -5.35 -7.94 -40.38
C ARG A 187 -6.64 -8.06 -41.18
N ARG A 188 -7.80 -7.73 -40.59
CA ARG A 188 -9.09 -7.78 -41.29
C ARG A 188 -9.21 -6.67 -42.34
N GLN A 189 -8.67 -5.47 -42.07
CA GLN A 189 -8.66 -4.36 -43.01
C GLN A 189 -7.75 -4.58 -44.22
N GLN A 190 -6.74 -5.46 -44.11
CA GLN A 190 -5.84 -5.80 -45.21
C GLN A 190 -6.40 -6.87 -46.15
N ASN A 191 -7.49 -7.54 -45.77
CA ASN A 191 -8.15 -8.61 -46.54
C ASN A 191 -9.49 -8.14 -47.16
N VAL A 192 -9.74 -6.83 -47.20
CA VAL A 192 -10.84 -6.16 -47.93
C VAL A 192 -10.22 -5.26 -48.98
#